data_AF-A0A3D4MG72-F1
#
_entry.id   AF-A0A3D4MG72-F1
#
_cell.length_a   1.000
_cell.length_b   1.000
_cell.length_c   1.000
_cell.angle_alpha   90.00
_cell.angle_beta   90.00
_cell.angle_gamma   90.00
#
_symmetry.space_group_name_H-M   'P 1'
#
loop_
_entity.id
_entity.type
_entity.pdbx_description
1 polymer ?
#
loop_
_entity_poly.entity_id
_entity_poly.type
_entity_poly.pdbx_seq_one_letter_code
_entity_poly.pdbx_strand_id
1 'polypeptide(L)'
;MTRLHDKIREALENNPQLTQRGLAARMGLDPAAVNRMLYGRRGIMAEEIPIIEDYLGLKLTQTPPPAAHTTPQTMPESLPPLPVRSMQGDSAPIDWVARHPAQAGIQAAFAIYAENENMAPRYLRGETVYVHPHRPPAPPQDVVLLAPSGAMTLCRLLDNAGDTLRVAFFNPPREETLPRASYAAIYTVVGRG
;
A
#
# COMPACT_ATOMS: atom_id res chain seq x y z
N MET A 1 18.39 -21.52 29.04
CA MET A 1 17.74 -20.30 28.52
C MET A 1 16.80 -19.78 29.60
N THR A 2 17.18 -18.70 30.29
CA THR A 2 16.41 -18.11 31.40
C THR A 2 15.12 -17.50 30.84
N ARG A 3 13.97 -17.92 31.37
CA ARG A 3 12.66 -17.44 30.87
C ARG A 3 12.46 -15.97 31.27
N LEU A 4 11.71 -15.23 30.45
CA LEU A 4 11.51 -13.78 30.62
C LEU A 4 10.94 -13.40 32.01
N HIS A 5 10.04 -14.22 32.56
CA HIS A 5 9.45 -13.99 33.88
C HIS A 5 10.46 -14.18 35.04
N ASP A 6 11.46 -15.06 34.88
CA ASP A 6 12.49 -15.24 35.90
C ASP A 6 13.37 -13.99 36.04
N LYS A 7 13.71 -13.35 34.92
CA LYS A 7 14.47 -12.09 34.92
C LYS A 7 13.73 -10.94 35.59
N ILE A 8 12.41 -10.86 35.39
CA ILE A 8 11.54 -9.85 36.01
C ILE A 8 11.48 -10.07 37.52
N ARG A 9 11.33 -11.31 37.96
CA ARG A 9 11.32 -11.66 39.38
C ARG A 9 12.64 -11.33 40.06
N GLU A 10 13.76 -11.71 39.45
CA GLU A 10 15.11 -11.41 39.95
C GLU A 10 15.37 -9.91 40.04
N ALA A 11 14.90 -9.13 39.06
CA ALA A 11 15.00 -7.67 39.07
C ALA A 11 14.24 -7.00 40.24
N LEU A 12 13.08 -7.54 40.60
CA LEU A 12 12.27 -7.06 41.73
C LEU A 12 12.86 -7.46 43.08
N GLU A 13 13.46 -8.65 43.17
CA GLU A 13 14.12 -9.12 44.40
C GLU A 13 15.41 -8.35 44.70
N ASN A 14 16.16 -7.96 43.66
CA ASN A 14 17.42 -7.23 43.79
C ASN A 14 17.27 -5.71 44.03
N ASN A 15 16.06 -5.16 43.88
CA ASN A 15 15.79 -3.73 44.04
C ASN A 15 14.66 -3.47 45.04
N PRO A 16 14.98 -3.11 46.31
CA PRO A 16 13.98 -2.90 47.36
C PRO A 16 13.01 -1.73 47.10
N GLN A 17 13.31 -0.86 46.13
CA GLN A 17 12.44 0.23 45.70
C GLN A 17 11.38 -0.21 44.67
N LEU A 18 11.56 -1.36 44.04
CA LEU A 18 10.65 -1.87 43.00
C LEU A 18 9.80 -3.00 43.58
N THR A 19 8.50 -2.78 43.67
CA THR A 19 7.57 -3.78 44.22
C THR A 19 6.66 -4.35 43.14
N GLN A 20 6.23 -5.60 43.33
CA GLN A 20 5.21 -6.23 42.48
C GLN A 20 3.91 -5.42 42.47
N ARG A 21 3.56 -4.81 43.60
CA ARG A 21 2.37 -3.94 43.72
C ARG A 21 2.50 -2.66 42.90
N GLY A 22 3.68 -2.04 42.90
CA GLY A 22 3.93 -0.86 42.05
C GLY A 22 3.94 -1.21 40.56
N LEU A 23 4.45 -2.40 40.20
CA LEU A 23 4.39 -2.90 38.82
C LEU A 23 2.93 -3.11 38.38
N ALA A 24 2.11 -3.73 39.24
CA ALA A 24 0.68 -3.91 39.00
C ALA A 24 -0.05 -2.58 38.79
N ALA A 25 0.22 -1.57 39.62
CA ALA A 25 -0.35 -0.23 39.49
C ALA A 25 0.08 0.46 38.18
N ARG A 26 1.35 0.32 37.77
CA ARG A 26 1.88 0.90 36.53
C ARG A 26 1.29 0.24 35.29
N MET A 27 1.02 -1.06 35.35
CA MET A 27 0.41 -1.83 34.26
C MET A 27 -1.12 -1.76 34.23
N GLY A 28 -1.76 -1.18 35.25
CA GLY A 28 -3.22 -1.21 35.38
C GLY A 28 -3.78 -2.64 35.58
N LEU A 29 -2.98 -3.55 36.14
CA LEU A 29 -3.34 -4.95 36.36
C LEU A 29 -3.62 -5.25 37.83
N ASP A 30 -4.46 -6.26 38.07
CA ASP A 30 -4.68 -6.79 39.42
C ASP A 30 -3.39 -7.46 39.96
N PRO A 31 -3.04 -7.28 41.26
CA PRO A 31 -1.84 -7.88 41.85
C PRO A 31 -1.75 -9.41 41.71
N ALA A 32 -2.88 -10.14 41.74
CA ALA A 32 -2.87 -11.58 41.50
C ALA A 32 -2.57 -11.92 40.04
N ALA A 33 -2.90 -11.02 39.10
CA ALA A 33 -2.58 -11.18 37.69
C ALA A 33 -1.09 -10.98 37.41
N VAL A 34 -0.43 -10.02 38.09
CA VAL A 34 1.04 -9.85 38.05
C VAL A 34 1.74 -11.03 38.74
N ASN A 35 1.23 -11.49 39.88
CA ASN A 35 1.78 -12.67 40.56
C ASN A 35 1.77 -13.92 39.63
N ARG A 36 0.64 -14.18 38.96
CA ARG A 36 0.56 -15.27 37.96
C ARG A 36 1.51 -15.09 36.78
N MET A 37 1.78 -13.86 36.37
CA MET A 37 2.72 -13.51 35.29
C MET A 37 4.17 -13.81 35.68
N LEU A 38 4.58 -13.48 36.92
CA LEU A 38 5.94 -13.71 37.42
C LEU A 38 6.28 -15.19 37.59
N TYR A 39 5.29 -16.04 37.89
CA TYR A 39 5.45 -17.49 37.96
C TYR A 39 5.15 -18.19 36.61
N GLY A 40 5.02 -17.43 35.51
CA GLY A 40 4.82 -17.96 34.16
C GLY A 40 3.48 -18.65 33.93
N ARG A 41 2.51 -18.51 34.85
CA ARG A 41 1.14 -19.01 34.72
C ARG A 41 0.26 -18.10 33.86
N ARG A 42 0.73 -16.89 33.58
CA ARG A 42 0.19 -15.95 32.59
C ARG A 42 1.31 -15.55 31.65
N GLY A 43 1.08 -15.64 30.34
CA GLY A 43 2.01 -15.16 29.32
C GLY A 43 2.10 -13.63 29.34
N ILE A 44 3.31 -13.11 29.22
CA ILE A 44 3.57 -11.68 29.07
C ILE A 44 3.34 -11.32 27.60
N MET A 45 2.43 -10.40 27.33
CA MET A 45 2.16 -9.94 25.98
C MET A 45 3.24 -8.96 25.52
N ALA A 46 3.49 -8.86 24.21
CA ALA A 46 4.54 -8.00 23.66
C ALA A 46 4.34 -6.51 24.01
N GLU A 47 3.08 -6.09 24.18
CA GLU A 47 2.67 -4.74 24.58
C GLU A 47 2.96 -4.43 26.05
N GLU A 48 3.09 -5.45 26.90
CA GLU A 48 3.37 -5.32 28.33
C GLU A 48 4.88 -5.17 28.61
N ILE A 49 5.74 -5.61 27.68
CA ILE A 49 7.21 -5.61 27.83
C ILE A 49 7.78 -4.21 28.03
N PRO A 50 7.44 -3.18 27.23
CA PRO A 50 8.01 -1.84 27.39
C PRO A 50 7.65 -1.19 28.73
N ILE A 51 6.45 -1.48 29.25
CA ILE A 51 5.97 -0.96 30.53
C ILE A 51 6.74 -1.61 31.69
N ILE A 52 7.02 -2.91 31.58
CA ILE A 52 7.82 -3.66 32.56
C ILE A 52 9.28 -3.19 32.51
N GLU A 53 9.86 -2.97 31.32
CA GLU A 53 11.23 -2.47 31.17
C GLU A 53 11.39 -1.04 31.71
N ASP A 54 10.42 -0.15 31.46
CA ASP A 54 10.36 1.21 32.03
C ASP A 54 10.30 1.18 33.56
N TYR A 55 9.42 0.34 34.12
CA TYR A 55 9.27 0.24 35.58
C TYR A 55 10.49 -0.36 36.26
N LEU A 56 11.13 -1.37 35.64
CA LEU A 56 12.30 -2.04 36.22
C LEU A 56 13.61 -1.30 35.96
N GLY A 57 13.64 -0.35 35.01
CA GLY A 57 14.87 0.29 34.54
C GLY A 57 15.84 -0.70 33.90
N LEU A 58 15.36 -1.86 33.43
CA LEU A 58 16.16 -2.95 32.88
C LEU A 58 15.62 -3.36 31.51
N LYS A 59 16.54 -3.55 30.55
CA LYS A 59 16.20 -4.12 29.24
C LYS A 59 16.20 -5.64 29.33
N LEU A 60 15.01 -6.24 29.25
CA LEU A 60 14.81 -7.67 29.40
C LEU A 60 14.95 -8.40 28.05
N THR A 61 14.81 -7.65 26.95
CA THR A 61 14.98 -8.11 25.57
C THR A 61 16.25 -7.53 24.93
N GLN A 62 17.07 -8.38 24.28
CA GLN A 62 18.04 -7.92 23.28
C GLN A 62 17.27 -7.57 22.00
N THR A 63 16.62 -6.41 22.01
CA THR A 63 16.29 -5.72 20.77
C THR A 63 17.61 -5.16 20.22
N PRO A 64 17.96 -5.35 18.93
CA PRO A 64 19.11 -4.67 18.36
C PRO A 64 18.97 -3.15 18.60
N PRO A 65 20.07 -2.43 18.82
CA PRO A 65 20.03 -1.06 19.29
C PRO A 65 19.26 -0.16 18.32
N PRO A 66 18.58 0.89 18.81
CA PRO A 66 18.09 1.95 17.93
C PRO A 66 19.32 2.55 17.24
N ALA A 67 19.41 2.42 15.93
CA ALA A 67 20.41 3.15 15.16
C ALA A 67 20.22 4.65 15.47
N ALA A 68 21.31 5.30 15.87
CA ALA A 68 21.38 6.72 16.13
C ALA A 68 20.81 7.51 14.94
N HIS A 69 20.17 8.63 15.27
CA HIS A 69 19.50 9.56 14.37
C HIS A 69 20.30 9.87 13.09
N THR A 70 20.06 9.12 12.01
CA THR A 70 19.64 9.80 10.80
C THR A 70 18.23 10.26 11.10
N THR A 71 17.95 11.54 10.87
CA THR A 71 16.59 12.05 10.65
C THR A 71 15.77 10.91 10.03
N PRO A 72 14.58 10.53 10.52
CA PRO A 72 13.72 9.77 9.64
C PRO A 72 13.65 10.62 8.37
N GLN A 73 14.32 10.18 7.31
CA GLN A 73 13.77 10.37 6.00
C GLN A 73 12.40 9.77 6.20
N THR A 74 11.43 10.65 6.44
CA THR A 74 10.03 10.35 6.38
C THR A 74 9.96 9.52 5.12
N MET A 75 9.77 8.19 5.25
CA MET A 75 9.31 7.44 4.10
C MET A 75 8.14 8.29 3.63
N PRO A 76 8.16 8.82 2.39
CA PRO A 76 7.05 9.64 1.95
C PRO A 76 5.83 8.79 2.23
N GLU A 77 4.97 9.33 3.11
CA GLU A 77 3.72 8.73 3.53
C GLU A 77 3.15 8.02 2.31
N SER A 78 3.03 6.69 2.39
CA SER A 78 2.70 5.89 1.21
C SER A 78 1.44 6.50 0.63
N LEU A 79 1.55 7.08 -0.57
CA LEU A 79 0.45 7.82 -1.17
C LEU A 79 -0.83 6.95 -1.10
N PRO A 80 -2.01 7.56 -0.86
CA PRO A 80 -3.25 6.82 -0.65
C PRO A 80 -3.52 5.84 -1.80
N PRO A 81 -4.36 4.81 -1.60
CA PRO A 81 -4.82 3.94 -2.68
C PRO A 81 -5.24 4.72 -3.92
N LEU A 82 -5.17 4.08 -5.09
CA LEU A 82 -5.52 4.73 -6.34
C LEU A 82 -7.03 4.72 -6.55
N PRO A 83 -7.62 5.84 -6.98
CA PRO A 83 -9.00 5.82 -7.41
C PRO A 83 -9.13 4.97 -8.69
N VAL A 84 -10.12 4.10 -8.71
CA VAL A 84 -10.59 3.45 -9.93
C VAL A 84 -11.64 4.33 -10.58
N ARG A 85 -11.46 4.64 -11.86
CA ARG A 85 -12.40 5.45 -12.66
C ARG A 85 -13.25 4.54 -13.55
N SER A 86 -14.52 4.92 -13.70
CA SER A 86 -15.43 4.36 -14.72
C SER A 86 -14.93 4.70 -16.12
N MET A 87 -14.98 3.76 -17.06
CA MET A 87 -14.65 4.06 -18.46
C MET A 87 -15.79 4.82 -19.17
N GLN A 88 -16.96 4.96 -18.54
CA GLN A 88 -18.11 5.67 -19.13
C GLN A 88 -18.04 7.19 -18.95
N GLY A 89 -17.12 7.70 -18.13
CA GLY A 89 -16.88 9.13 -17.95
C GLY A 89 -17.38 9.73 -16.64
N ASP A 90 -17.74 8.90 -15.66
CA ASP A 90 -18.09 9.38 -14.31
C ASP A 90 -16.90 10.10 -13.66
N SER A 91 -17.20 11.21 -12.99
CA SER A 91 -16.19 12.04 -12.32
C SER A 91 -15.76 11.47 -10.97
N ALA A 92 -16.65 10.76 -10.27
CA ALA A 92 -16.38 10.15 -9.00
C ALA A 92 -15.64 8.80 -9.16
N PRO A 93 -14.67 8.47 -8.29
CA PRO A 93 -14.11 7.13 -8.23
C PRO A 93 -15.19 6.10 -7.94
N ILE A 94 -15.15 4.97 -8.64
CA ILE A 94 -16.06 3.83 -8.43
C ILE A 94 -15.49 2.81 -7.42
N ASP A 95 -14.19 2.84 -7.20
CA ASP A 95 -13.48 1.93 -6.29
C ASP A 95 -12.08 2.50 -5.94
N TRP A 96 -11.34 1.82 -5.07
CA TRP A 96 -9.98 2.16 -4.67
C TRP A 96 -9.08 0.91 -4.62
N VAL A 97 -7.93 0.95 -5.31
CA VAL A 97 -7.00 -0.19 -5.41
C VAL A 97 -5.61 0.15 -4.89
N ALA A 98 -4.84 -0.87 -4.51
CA ALA A 98 -3.43 -0.68 -4.16
C ALA A 98 -2.64 -0.09 -5.34
N ARG A 99 -1.60 0.71 -5.04
CA ARG A 99 -0.72 1.24 -6.08
C ARG A 99 0.11 0.14 -6.71
N HIS A 100 0.13 0.09 -8.04
CA HIS A 100 1.13 -0.67 -8.75
C HIS A 100 2.53 -0.05 -8.51
N PRO A 101 3.63 -0.83 -8.42
CA PRO A 101 4.97 -0.29 -8.23
C PRO A 101 5.36 0.80 -9.24
N ALA A 102 4.91 0.67 -10.49
CA ALA A 102 5.14 1.67 -11.55
C ALA A 102 4.33 2.99 -11.38
N GLN A 103 3.47 3.08 -10.36
CA GLN A 103 2.70 4.28 -9.99
C GLN A 103 3.17 4.91 -8.67
N ALA A 104 4.23 4.38 -8.06
CA ALA A 104 4.80 4.92 -6.84
C ALA A 104 5.22 6.40 -7.05
N GLY A 105 4.79 7.28 -6.14
CA GLY A 105 5.08 8.72 -6.20
C GLY A 105 4.26 9.52 -7.22
N ILE A 106 3.43 8.89 -8.06
CA ILE A 106 2.64 9.60 -9.08
C ILE A 106 1.30 10.02 -8.47
N GLN A 107 1.17 11.30 -8.15
CA GLN A 107 0.01 11.84 -7.45
C GLN A 107 -1.30 11.65 -8.22
N ALA A 108 -1.31 11.97 -9.52
CA ALA A 108 -2.50 11.89 -10.37
C ALA A 108 -2.74 10.48 -10.97
N ALA A 109 -1.99 9.47 -10.55
CA ALA A 109 -2.21 8.10 -11.02
C ALA A 109 -3.63 7.63 -10.68
N PHE A 110 -4.16 6.75 -11.53
CA PHE A 110 -5.47 6.12 -11.32
C PHE A 110 -5.46 4.72 -11.94
N ALA A 111 -6.53 3.96 -11.68
CA ALA A 111 -6.77 2.70 -12.33
C ALA A 111 -8.14 2.70 -13.04
N ILE A 112 -8.35 1.75 -13.94
CA ILE A 112 -9.67 1.44 -14.52
C ILE A 112 -9.85 -0.07 -14.47
N TYR A 113 -11.10 -0.54 -14.51
CA TYR A 113 -11.39 -1.93 -14.83
C TYR A 113 -11.55 -2.09 -16.33
N ALA A 114 -11.01 -3.17 -16.91
CA ALA A 114 -11.28 -3.51 -18.30
C ALA A 114 -12.77 -3.89 -18.46
N GLU A 115 -13.61 -2.98 -18.97
CA GLU A 115 -15.07 -3.19 -18.99
C GLU A 115 -15.54 -4.20 -20.06
N ASN A 116 -14.76 -4.35 -21.13
CA ASN A 116 -15.08 -5.18 -22.29
C ASN A 116 -13.90 -6.06 -22.72
N GLU A 117 -14.16 -6.95 -23.68
CA GLU A 117 -13.19 -7.94 -24.13
C GLU A 117 -12.32 -7.47 -25.29
N ASN A 118 -12.37 -6.19 -25.70
CA ASN A 118 -11.70 -5.70 -26.91
C ASN A 118 -10.19 -5.93 -26.93
N MET A 119 -9.59 -6.11 -25.75
CA MET A 119 -8.16 -6.29 -25.56
C MET A 119 -7.80 -7.70 -25.05
N ALA A 120 -8.75 -8.63 -25.00
CA ALA A 120 -8.48 -10.03 -24.71
C ALA A 120 -7.58 -10.65 -25.81
N PRO A 121 -6.65 -11.58 -25.46
CA PRO A 121 -6.38 -12.13 -24.12
C PRO A 121 -5.40 -11.30 -23.29
N ARG A 122 -4.96 -10.14 -23.78
CA ARG A 122 -3.99 -9.29 -23.07
C ARG A 122 -4.61 -8.60 -21.86
N TYR A 123 -5.85 -8.16 -21.97
CA TYR A 123 -6.63 -7.64 -20.85
C TYR A 123 -7.96 -8.36 -20.83
N LEU A 124 -8.22 -9.09 -19.76
CA LEU A 124 -9.49 -9.78 -19.55
C LEU A 124 -10.50 -8.84 -18.90
N ARG A 125 -11.78 -9.05 -19.19
CA ARG A 125 -12.86 -8.26 -18.58
C ARG A 125 -12.78 -8.36 -17.06
N GLY A 126 -12.80 -7.21 -16.39
CA GLY A 126 -12.70 -7.08 -14.94
C GLY A 126 -11.27 -6.94 -14.39
N GLU A 127 -10.22 -7.13 -15.21
CA GLU A 127 -8.85 -6.89 -14.77
C GLU A 127 -8.60 -5.42 -14.44
N THR A 128 -7.74 -5.17 -13.46
CA THR A 128 -7.32 -3.83 -13.09
C THR A 128 -6.25 -3.35 -14.05
N VAL A 129 -6.44 -2.17 -14.63
CA VAL A 129 -5.48 -1.54 -15.54
C VAL A 129 -4.94 -0.27 -14.88
N TYR A 130 -3.62 -0.24 -14.68
CA TYR A 130 -2.94 0.84 -13.99
C TYR A 130 -2.49 1.91 -14.98
N VAL A 131 -2.89 3.15 -14.77
CA VAL A 131 -2.72 4.26 -15.71
C VAL A 131 -1.83 5.36 -15.15
N HIS A 132 -0.92 5.87 -15.97
CA HIS A 132 -0.10 7.04 -15.69
C HIS A 132 -0.56 8.21 -16.58
N PRO A 133 -1.09 9.31 -16.00
CA PRO A 133 -1.70 10.40 -16.78
C PRO A 133 -0.69 11.29 -17.52
N HIS A 134 0.50 11.49 -16.96
CA HIS A 134 1.50 12.43 -17.52
C HIS A 134 2.64 11.78 -18.29
N ARG A 135 2.70 10.44 -18.34
CA ARG A 135 3.77 9.74 -19.05
C ARG A 135 3.44 9.73 -20.54
N PRO A 136 4.28 10.31 -21.41
CA PRO A 136 4.05 10.24 -22.84
C PRO A 136 4.01 8.79 -23.32
N PRO A 137 3.04 8.39 -24.15
CA PRO A 137 3.00 7.05 -24.70
C PRO A 137 4.13 6.88 -25.73
N ALA A 138 4.80 5.73 -25.73
CA ALA A 138 5.86 5.38 -26.67
C ALA A 138 5.41 4.21 -27.57
N PRO A 139 4.78 4.46 -28.74
CA PRO A 139 4.25 3.40 -29.57
C PRO A 139 5.31 2.37 -30.01
N PRO A 140 4.99 1.07 -30.11
CA PRO A 140 3.69 0.49 -29.77
C PRO A 140 3.52 0.33 -28.24
N GLN A 141 2.42 0.85 -27.68
CA GLN A 141 2.15 0.85 -26.24
C GLN A 141 0.66 0.71 -25.95
N ASP A 142 0.28 0.04 -24.88
CA ASP A 142 -1.12 0.02 -24.44
C ASP A 142 -1.47 1.34 -23.75
N VAL A 143 -2.60 1.92 -24.16
CA VAL A 143 -3.03 3.25 -23.74
C VAL A 143 -4.52 3.28 -23.41
N VAL A 144 -4.91 4.29 -22.66
CA VAL A 144 -6.30 4.68 -22.47
C VAL A 144 -6.53 6.00 -23.19
N LEU A 145 -7.38 5.99 -24.21
CA LEU A 145 -7.82 7.21 -24.89
C LEU A 145 -8.97 7.83 -24.11
N LEU A 146 -8.90 9.13 -23.81
CA LEU A 146 -9.96 9.88 -23.15
C LEU A 146 -10.68 10.76 -24.16
N ALA A 147 -11.98 10.53 -24.36
CA ALA A 147 -12.85 11.40 -25.13
C ALA A 147 -13.21 12.67 -24.33
N PRO A 148 -13.58 13.79 -25.01
CA PRO A 148 -14.06 14.99 -24.32
C PRO A 148 -15.28 14.77 -23.42
N SER A 149 -16.09 13.74 -23.69
CA SER A 149 -17.22 13.34 -22.84
C SER A 149 -16.83 12.72 -21.51
N GLY A 150 -15.56 12.37 -21.31
CA GLY A 150 -15.10 11.57 -20.17
C GLY A 150 -14.92 10.09 -20.49
N ALA A 151 -15.55 9.60 -21.57
CA ALA A 151 -15.49 8.20 -21.95
C ALA A 151 -14.05 7.76 -22.27
N MET A 152 -13.67 6.57 -21.82
CA MET A 152 -12.34 6.01 -21.95
C MET A 152 -12.36 4.78 -22.85
N THR A 153 -11.30 4.60 -23.64
CA THR A 153 -11.12 3.42 -24.51
C THR A 153 -9.74 2.82 -24.29
N LEU A 154 -9.69 1.54 -23.90
CA LEU A 154 -8.46 0.78 -23.76
C LEU A 154 -8.10 0.14 -25.12
N CYS A 155 -6.92 0.45 -25.64
CA CYS A 155 -6.43 -0.08 -26.92
C CYS A 155 -4.89 -0.13 -26.94
N ARG A 156 -4.31 -0.75 -27.97
CA ARG A 156 -2.89 -0.57 -28.27
C ARG A 156 -2.69 0.58 -29.24
N LEU A 157 -1.90 1.57 -28.84
CA LEU A 157 -1.41 2.60 -29.75
C LEU A 157 -0.27 2.03 -30.59
N LEU A 158 -0.41 2.08 -31.91
CA LEU A 158 0.60 1.64 -32.88
C LEU A 158 1.41 2.81 -33.43
N ASP A 159 0.77 3.97 -33.60
CA ASP A 159 1.40 5.20 -34.07
C ASP A 159 0.62 6.44 -33.59
N ASN A 160 1.32 7.55 -33.39
CA ASN A 160 0.80 8.85 -32.94
C ASN A 160 1.52 10.00 -33.68
N ALA A 161 1.58 9.89 -35.00
CA ALA A 161 2.19 10.91 -35.86
C ALA A 161 1.11 11.86 -36.43
N GLY A 162 1.38 13.17 -36.33
CA GLY A 162 0.54 14.22 -36.89
C GLY A 162 -0.85 14.27 -36.25
N ASP A 163 -1.89 14.29 -37.09
CA ASP A 163 -3.29 14.47 -36.68
C ASP A 163 -4.06 13.15 -36.54
N THR A 164 -3.37 12.01 -36.61
CA THR A 164 -4.00 10.69 -36.57
C THR A 164 -3.38 9.77 -35.52
N LEU A 165 -4.22 8.93 -34.91
CA LEU A 165 -3.85 7.84 -34.04
C LEU A 165 -4.13 6.54 -34.77
N ARG A 166 -3.10 5.70 -34.93
CA ARG A 166 -3.32 4.32 -35.38
C ARG A 166 -3.36 3.43 -34.16
N VAL A 167 -4.47 2.71 -33.98
CA VAL A 167 -4.70 1.86 -32.81
C VAL A 167 -5.08 0.45 -33.22
N ALA A 168 -4.82 -0.51 -32.34
CA ALA A 168 -5.22 -1.90 -32.49
C ALA A 168 -6.09 -2.35 -31.31
N PHE A 169 -7.07 -3.18 -31.63
CA PHE A 169 -7.84 -4.00 -30.70
C PHE A 169 -7.53 -5.47 -31.01
N PHE A 170 -7.61 -6.33 -29.99
CA PHE A 170 -7.21 -7.74 -30.11
C PHE A 170 -8.36 -8.72 -30.20
N ASN A 171 -9.60 -8.29 -29.89
CA ASN A 171 -10.76 -9.16 -29.97
C ASN A 171 -12.05 -8.38 -30.32
N PRO A 172 -12.57 -8.49 -31.56
CA PRO A 172 -11.90 -9.10 -32.70
C PRO A 172 -10.62 -8.32 -33.08
N PRO A 173 -9.57 -8.99 -33.59
CA PRO A 173 -8.36 -8.33 -34.06
C PRO A 173 -8.67 -7.33 -35.18
N ARG A 174 -8.37 -6.06 -34.95
CA ARG A 174 -8.55 -5.00 -35.95
C ARG A 174 -7.65 -3.81 -35.66
N GLU A 175 -7.33 -3.07 -36.71
CA GLU A 175 -6.66 -1.78 -36.62
C GLU A 175 -7.61 -0.67 -37.09
N GLU A 176 -7.54 0.48 -36.43
CA GLU A 176 -8.35 1.65 -36.75
C GLU A 176 -7.45 2.89 -36.81
N THR A 177 -7.80 3.83 -37.69
CA THR A 177 -7.18 5.15 -37.75
C THR A 177 -8.18 6.17 -37.26
N LEU A 178 -7.83 6.87 -36.18
CA LEU A 178 -8.71 7.78 -35.46
C LEU A 178 -8.14 9.20 -35.51
N PRO A 179 -8.96 10.27 -35.60
CA PRO A 179 -8.46 11.63 -35.51
C PRO A 179 -7.92 11.93 -34.11
N ARG A 180 -6.70 12.44 -34.00
CA ARG A 180 -6.07 12.84 -32.71
C ARG A 180 -6.92 13.88 -31.98
N ALA A 181 -7.55 14.78 -32.72
CA ALA A 181 -8.39 15.86 -32.20
C ALA A 181 -9.68 15.36 -31.52
N SER A 182 -10.13 14.14 -31.80
CA SER A 182 -11.32 13.54 -31.16
C SER A 182 -11.09 13.16 -29.70
N TYR A 183 -9.85 13.22 -29.21
CA TYR A 183 -9.47 12.79 -27.87
C TYR A 183 -8.84 13.91 -27.06
N ALA A 184 -9.36 14.11 -25.85
CA ALA A 184 -8.85 15.09 -24.89
C ALA A 184 -7.47 14.68 -24.35
N ALA A 185 -7.22 13.39 -24.14
CA ALA A 185 -5.94 12.90 -23.65
C ALA A 185 -5.65 11.46 -24.12
N ILE A 186 -4.36 11.10 -24.06
CA ILE A 186 -3.86 9.74 -24.25
C ILE A 186 -3.06 9.40 -23.01
N TYR A 187 -3.53 8.43 -22.23
CA TYR A 187 -2.86 8.02 -21.00
C TYR A 187 -2.11 6.70 -21.20
N THR A 188 -0.94 6.60 -20.59
CA THR A 188 -0.09 5.40 -20.70
C THR A 188 -0.52 4.34 -19.70
N VAL A 189 -0.73 3.11 -20.15
CA VAL A 189 -0.88 1.96 -19.25
C VAL A 189 0.49 1.51 -18.76
N VAL A 190 0.65 1.32 -17.46
CA VAL A 190 1.93 0.97 -16.81
C VAL A 190 1.92 -0.38 -16.09
N GLY A 191 0.76 -1.05 -16.02
CA GLY A 191 0.62 -2.36 -15.40
C GLY A 191 -0.79 -2.93 -15.51
N ARG A 192 -0.95 -4.16 -15.05
CA ARG A 192 -2.24 -4.84 -14.86
C ARG A 192 -2.24 -5.67 -13.57
N GLY A 193 -3.42 -5.99 -13.05
CA GLY A 193 -3.59 -6.78 -11.83
C GLY A 193 -4.89 -7.57 -11.82
#